data_AF-A0AAE3J971-F1
#
_entry.id   AF-A0AAE3J971-F1
#
_cell.length_a   1.000
_cell.length_b   1.000
_cell.length_c   1.000
_cell.angle_alpha   90.00
_cell.angle_beta   90.00
_cell.angle_gamma   90.00
#
_symmetry.space_group_name_H-M   'P 1'
#
loop_
_entity.id
_entity.type
_entity.pdbx_description
1 polymer ?
#
loop_
_entity_poly.entity_id
_entity_poly.type
_entity_poly.pdbx_seq_one_letter_code
_entity_poly.pdbx_strand_id
1 'polypeptide(L)' 'MWTVIYVSQSIETAKKLIDVLLTNKVISKLRRTNNCNGNESSCYEVLVPSTELETAQDLIFENELF' A
#
# COMPACT_ATOMS: atom_id res chain seq x y z
N MET A 1 1.15 -1.21 15.88
CA MET A 1 -0.13 -0.96 15.18
C MET A 1 0.12 -1.03 13.68
N TRP A 2 -0.92 -1.24 12.87
CA TRP A 2 -0.81 -1.19 11.40
C TRP A 2 -1.37 0.13 10.91
N THR A 3 -0.69 0.77 9.97
CA THR A 3 -1.08 2.05 9.40
C THR A 3 -1.26 1.92 7.90
N VAL A 4 -2.28 2.56 7.35
CA VAL A 4 -2.52 2.62 5.90
C VAL A 4 -1.62 3.72 5.34
N ILE A 5 -0.71 3.34 4.45
CA ILE A 5 0.20 4.29 3.77
C ILE A 5 -0.28 4.66 2.39
N TYR A 6 -1.09 3.81 1.78
CA TYR A 6 -1.50 3.97 0.40
C TYR A 6 -2.86 3.32 0.16
N VAL A 7 -3.68 3.96 -0.68
CA VAL A 7 -4.96 3.42 -1.11
C VAL A 7 -5.12 3.66 -2.61
N SER A 8 -5.52 2.63 -3.34
CA SER A 8 -5.74 2.69 -4.78
C SER A 8 -6.93 1.85 -5.21
N GLN A 9 -7.57 2.25 -6.30
CA GLN A 9 -8.60 1.43 -6.95
C GLN A 9 -7.98 0.34 -7.83
N SER A 10 -6.70 0.50 -8.18
CA SER A 10 -5.97 -0.43 -9.05
C SER A 10 -5.19 -1.46 -8.22
N ILE A 11 -5.55 -2.74 -8.39
CA ILE A 11 -4.83 -3.84 -7.74
C ILE A 11 -3.38 -3.92 -8.20
N GLU A 12 -3.10 -3.59 -9.46
CA GLU A 12 -1.77 -3.67 -10.07
C GLU A 12 -0.80 -2.73 -9.37
N THR A 13 -1.20 -1.47 -9.18
CA THR A 13 -0.41 -0.46 -8.46
C THR A 13 -0.17 -0.87 -7.01
N ALA A 14 -1.22 -1.36 -6.33
CA ALA A 14 -1.10 -1.80 -4.94
C ALA A 14 -0.21 -3.05 -4.79
N LYS A 15 -0.25 -3.97 -5.76
CA LYS A 15 0.66 -5.14 -5.82
C LYS A 15 2.10 -4.70 -6.05
N LYS A 16 2.33 -3.78 -6.99
CA LYS A 16 3.68 -3.25 -7.28
C LYS A 16 4.29 -2.61 -6.03
N LEU A 17 3.50 -1.84 -5.29
CA LEU A 17 3.92 -1.23 -4.02
C LEU A 17 4.33 -2.30 -2.98
N ILE A 18 3.46 -3.31 -2.77
CA ILE A 18 3.73 -4.43 -1.85
C ILE A 18 5.01 -5.16 -2.23
N ASP A 19 5.24 -5.41 -3.52
CA ASP A 19 6.40 -6.14 -4.02
C ASP A 19 7.71 -5.37 -3.78
N VAL A 20 7.70 -4.06 -4.02
CA VAL A 20 8.82 -3.16 -3.69
C VAL A 20 9.09 -3.15 -2.19
N LEU A 21 8.04 -3.03 -1.36
CA LEU A 21 8.17 -3.07 0.09
C LEU A 21 8.77 -4.42 0.55
N LEU A 22 8.27 -5.54 0.05
CA LEU A 22 8.78 -6.88 0.36
C LEU A 22 10.25 -7.06 -0.05
N THR A 23 10.62 -6.56 -1.23
CA THR A 23 12.00 -6.62 -1.75
C THR A 23 12.97 -5.88 -0.83
N ASN A 24 12.53 -4.76 -0.26
CA ASN A 24 13.31 -3.97 0.71
C ASN A 24 13.23 -4.50 2.14
N LYS A 25 12.72 -5.73 2.34
CA LYS A 25 12.49 -6.36 3.66
C LYS A 25 11.51 -5.62 4.56
N VAL A 26 10.69 -4.74 4.00
CA VAL A 26 9.63 -4.04 4.72
C VAL A 26 8.39 -4.92 4.78
N ILE A 27 7.89 -5.14 6.00
CA ILE A 27 6.67 -5.89 6.22
C ILE A 27 5.49 -5.04 5.72
N SER A 28 4.78 -5.55 4.73
CA SER A 28 3.62 -4.86 4.17
C SER A 28 2.44 -5.82 4.02
N LYS A 29 1.22 -5.27 4.05
CA LYS A 29 -0.02 -6.04 4.01
C LYS A 29 -1.00 -5.38 3.08
N LEU A 30 -1.42 -6.11 2.05
CA LEU A 30 -2.47 -5.67 1.14
C LEU A 30 -3.83 -6.02 1.73
N ARG A 31 -4.72 -5.05 1.81
CA ARG A 31 -6.12 -5.23 2.21
C ARG A 31 -7.02 -4.75 1.09
N ARG A 32 -7.87 -5.63 0.58
CA ARG A 32 -8.96 -5.24 -0.30
C ARG A 32 -10.13 -4.76 0.55
N THR A 33 -10.65 -3.59 0.26
CA THR A 33 -11.86 -3.02 0.83
C THR A 33 -12.87 -2.77 -0.28
N ASN A 34 -14.12 -3.15 -0.06
CA ASN A 34 -15.21 -3.00 -1.04
C ASN A 34 -15.96 -1.68 -0.88
N ASN A 35 -15.45 -0.74 -0.06
CA ASN A 35 -16.18 0.44 0.36
C ASN A 35 -15.67 1.71 -0.32
N CYS A 36 -15.72 1.77 -1.65
CA CYS A 36 -15.48 3.00 -2.41
C CYS A 36 -16.79 3.58 -2.91
N ASN A 37 -17.45 4.32 -2.02
CA ASN A 37 -18.49 5.31 -2.27
C ASN A 37 -19.45 5.03 -3.46
N GLY A 38 -20.24 3.95 -3.35
CA GLY A 38 -21.44 3.74 -4.16
C GLY A 38 -21.26 3.13 -5.55
N ASN A 39 -20.03 2.97 -6.03
CA ASN A 39 -19.74 2.19 -7.24
C ASN A 39 -19.00 0.91 -6.85
N GLU A 40 -19.27 -0.20 -7.51
CA GLU A 40 -18.75 -1.55 -7.24
C GLU A 40 -17.21 -1.71 -7.38
N SER A 41 -16.46 -0.61 -7.32
CA SER A 41 -15.00 -0.57 -7.40
C SER A 41 -14.39 -1.01 -6.08
N SER A 42 -13.64 -2.11 -6.12
CA SER A 42 -12.82 -2.56 -5.00
C SER A 42 -11.60 -1.65 -4.83
N CYS A 43 -11.42 -1.12 -3.63
CA CYS A 43 -10.25 -0.37 -3.25
C CYS A 43 -9.23 -1.27 -2.55
N TYR A 44 -7.96 -0.96 -2.72
CA TYR A 44 -6.83 -1.71 -2.22
C TYR A 44 -6.01 -0.79 -1.33
N GLU A 45 -5.99 -1.11 -0.06
CA GLU A 45 -5.24 -0.42 0.97
C GLU A 45 -3.95 -1.19 1.23
N VAL A 46 -2.82 -0.50 1.24
CA VAL A 46 -1.54 -1.06 1.66
C VAL A 46 -1.25 -0.58 3.07
N LEU A 47 -1.05 -1.55 3.96
CA LEU A 47 -0.74 -1.33 5.36
C LEU A 47 0.69 -1.74 5.66
N VAL A 48 1.35 -0.96 6.50
CA VAL A 48 2.68 -1.27 7.05
C VAL A 48 2.63 -1.14 8.57
N PRO A 49 3.52 -1.83 9.31
CA PRO A 49 3.65 -1.60 10.74
C PRO A 49 4.21 -0.20 10.98
N SER A 50 3.81 0.41 12.10
CA SER A 50 4.28 1.75 12.51
C SER A 50 5.81 1.90 12.51
N THR A 51 6.54 0.80 12.76
CA THR A 51 8.01 0.79 12.82
C THR A 51 8.67 0.94 11.46
N GLU A 52 8.00 0.54 10.39
CA GLU A 52 8.51 0.62 9.01
C GLU A 52 7.83 1.74 8.22
N LEU A 53 6.98 2.54 8.86
CA LEU A 53 6.20 3.59 8.20
C LEU A 53 7.10 4.59 7.47
N GLU A 54 8.13 5.06 8.15
CA GLU A 54 9.05 6.07 7.63
C GLU A 54 9.82 5.53 6.41
N THR A 55 10.39 4.33 6.54
CA THR A 55 11.08 3.63 5.44
C THR A 55 10.15 3.32 4.28
N ALA A 56 8.91 2.90 4.56
CA ALA A 56 7.93 2.64 3.53
C ALA A 56 7.58 3.92 2.76
N GLN A 57 7.39 5.06 3.44
CA GLN A 57 7.14 6.33 2.78
C GLN A 57 8.31 6.76 1.91
N ASP A 58 9.54 6.64 2.42
CA ASP A 58 10.75 6.99 1.67
C ASP A 58 10.86 6.17 0.37
N LEU A 59 10.66 4.85 0.46
CA LEU A 59 10.64 3.95 -0.71
C LEU A 59 9.55 4.29 -1.72
N ILE A 60 8.38 4.74 -1.26
CA ILE A 60 7.27 5.14 -2.15
C ILE A 60 7.65 6.39 -2.94
N PHE A 61 8.28 7.37 -2.29
CA PHE A 61 8.78 8.57 -2.94
C PHE A 61 9.94 8.25 -3.91
N GLU A 62 10.90 7.43 -3.49
CA GLU A 62 12.06 7.07 -4.32
C GLU A 62 11.68 6.26 -5.57
N ASN A 63 10.68 5.38 -5.47
CA ASN A 63 10.24 4.56 -6.61
C ASN A 63 9.28 5.30 -7.56
N GLU A 64 9.06 6.60 -7.36
CA GLU A 64 8.13 7.44 -8.14
C GLU A 64 6.78 6.73 -8.32
N LEU A 65 6.31 6.03 -7.29
CA LEU A 65 5.10 5.23 -7.43
C LEU A 65 3.88 6.14 -7.64
N PHE A 66 4.01 7.46 -7.40
CA PHE A 66 2.99 8.51 -7.57
C PHE A 66 3.61 9.85 -7.98
#